data_AF-A0A147BSR8-F1
#
_entry.id   AF-A0A147BSR8-F1
#
_cell.length_a   1.000
_cell.length_b   1.000
_cell.length_c   1.000
_cell.angle_alpha   90.00
_cell.angle_beta   90.00
_cell.angle_gamma   90.00
#
_symmetry.space_group_name_H-M   'P 1'
#
loop_
_entity.id
_entity.type
_entity.pdbx_description
1 polymer ?
#
loop_
_entity_poly.entity_id
_entity_poly.type
_entity_poly.pdbx_seq_one_letter_code
_entity_poly.pdbx_strand_id
1 'polypeptide(L)'
;VGVTVLTTEEEQQFKKYKTFKNETTKKLDPTFTLSMFNLWVNNDTRFKEADVVYLLTSEEIRDYTVAYKLEMKAVSYFFGPCHNRRTALSKDDGKTFSGVPAMAQQIARLLGIEWDDSRSTDKPCRVTDGYIMSKNGEPTESANFSSCSYETWEFNYFAPYTNKKCFNRTAEAMVNENDELPANFFNGSDYCQV
;
A
#
# COMPACT_ATOMS: atom_id res chain seq x y z
N VAL A 1 -13.01 -9.50 -11.01
CA VAL A 1 -12.34 -8.58 -10.04
C VAL A 1 -11.16 -7.99 -10.77
N GLY A 2 -10.98 -6.67 -10.72
CA GLY A 2 -9.87 -6.02 -11.38
C GLY A 2 -9.80 -4.50 -11.24
N VAL A 3 -8.97 -3.85 -12.05
CA VAL A 3 -8.80 -2.38 -12.04
C VAL A 3 -10.12 -1.71 -12.38
N THR A 4 -10.57 -0.83 -11.49
CA THR A 4 -11.80 -0.07 -11.63
C THR A 4 -11.47 1.41 -11.43
N VAL A 5 -11.85 2.24 -12.39
CA VAL A 5 -11.77 3.70 -12.25
C VAL A 5 -13.01 4.17 -11.52
N LEU A 6 -12.83 4.92 -10.43
CA LEU A 6 -13.92 5.40 -9.60
C LEU A 6 -14.44 6.75 -10.11
N THR A 7 -15.74 7.00 -9.97
CA THR A 7 -16.30 8.33 -10.21
C THR A 7 -16.02 9.26 -9.04
N THR A 8 -16.09 10.57 -9.27
CA THR A 8 -15.93 11.56 -8.20
C THR A 8 -16.97 11.37 -7.08
N GLU A 9 -18.19 10.97 -7.41
CA GLU A 9 -19.25 10.70 -6.42
C GLU A 9 -18.92 9.48 -5.56
N GLU A 10 -18.32 8.43 -6.14
CA GLU A 10 -17.84 7.27 -5.38
C GLU A 10 -16.70 7.68 -4.44
N GLU A 11 -15.71 8.40 -4.95
CA GLU A 11 -14.57 8.86 -4.18
C GLU A 11 -14.97 9.75 -3.00
N GLN A 12 -15.97 10.63 -3.16
CA GLN A 12 -16.45 11.51 -2.09
C GLN A 12 -17.02 10.75 -0.89
N GLN A 13 -17.52 9.52 -1.08
CA GLN A 13 -18.06 8.72 0.01
C GLN A 13 -16.97 8.37 1.03
N PHE A 14 -15.75 8.07 0.55
CA PHE A 14 -14.67 7.57 1.41
C PHE A 14 -13.43 8.46 1.50
N LYS A 15 -13.06 9.24 0.48
CA LYS A 15 -11.91 10.15 0.55
C LYS A 15 -12.21 11.26 1.54
N LYS A 16 -11.35 11.42 2.54
CA LYS A 16 -11.45 12.46 3.55
C LYS A 16 -10.18 13.29 3.52
N TYR A 17 -10.35 14.61 3.61
CA TYR A 17 -9.27 15.56 3.45
C TYR A 17 -9.16 16.44 4.68
N LYS A 18 -7.94 16.92 4.96
CA LYS A 18 -7.67 17.92 5.98
C LYS A 18 -6.67 18.94 5.45
N THR A 19 -6.74 20.15 5.99
CA THR A 19 -5.77 21.21 5.70
C THR A 19 -4.82 21.34 6.88
N PHE A 20 -3.51 21.30 6.63
CA PHE A 20 -2.51 21.46 7.67
C PHE A 20 -2.32 22.95 8.04
N LYS A 21 -1.87 23.24 9.27
CA LYS A 21 -1.59 24.61 9.69
C LYS A 21 -0.47 25.16 8.80
N ASN A 22 -0.73 26.30 8.15
CA ASN A 22 0.14 26.97 7.18
C ASN A 22 0.20 26.33 5.77
N GLU A 23 -0.68 25.39 5.45
CA GLU A 23 -0.89 24.93 4.07
C GLU A 23 -2.22 25.50 3.53
N THR A 24 -2.27 25.82 2.24
CA THR A 24 -3.50 26.25 1.55
C THR A 24 -4.23 25.10 0.87
N THR A 25 -3.51 24.01 0.59
CA THR A 25 -4.02 22.85 -0.13
C THR A 25 -4.45 21.76 0.85
N LYS A 26 -5.62 21.17 0.60
CA LYS A 26 -6.10 20.01 1.36
C LYS A 26 -5.32 18.76 0.93
N LYS A 27 -4.95 17.91 1.89
CA LYS A 27 -4.32 16.60 1.63
C LYS A 27 -5.23 15.50 2.17
N LEU A 28 -5.12 14.31 1.61
CA LEU A 28 -5.90 13.14 2.02
C LEU A 28 -5.48 12.71 3.43
N ASP A 29 -6.46 12.53 4.32
CA ASP A 29 -6.29 11.93 5.64
C ASP A 29 -6.25 10.40 5.46
N PRO A 30 -5.10 9.74 5.60
CA PRO A 30 -4.95 8.32 5.33
C PRO A 30 -5.79 7.46 6.27
N THR A 31 -5.76 7.75 7.57
CA THR A 31 -6.43 6.93 8.59
C THR A 31 -7.93 6.99 8.43
N PHE A 32 -8.48 8.20 8.24
CA PHE A 32 -9.92 8.35 8.11
C PHE A 32 -10.42 7.89 6.74
N THR A 33 -9.65 8.14 5.67
CA THR A 33 -9.95 7.62 4.34
C THR A 33 -9.93 6.10 4.31
N LEU A 34 -8.92 5.44 4.88
CA LEU A 34 -8.83 3.99 4.90
C LEU A 34 -10.03 3.35 5.60
N SER A 35 -10.45 3.90 6.74
CA SER A 35 -11.61 3.43 7.49
C SER A 35 -12.90 3.52 6.66
N MET A 36 -13.13 4.68 6.05
CA MET A 36 -14.33 4.89 5.21
C MET A 36 -14.27 4.07 3.92
N PHE A 37 -13.10 3.91 3.32
CA PHE A 37 -12.89 3.12 2.12
C PHE A 37 -13.17 1.65 2.40
N ASN A 38 -12.72 1.13 3.54
CA ASN A 38 -13.03 -0.22 3.98
C ASN A 38 -14.54 -0.45 4.20
N LEU A 39 -15.24 0.51 4.81
CA LEU A 39 -16.70 0.44 4.96
C LEU A 39 -17.40 0.41 3.59
N TRP A 40 -16.98 1.29 2.68
CA TRP A 40 -17.53 1.36 1.33
C TRP A 40 -17.29 0.07 0.55
N VAL A 41 -16.05 -0.44 0.53
CA VAL A 41 -15.67 -1.71 -0.12
C VAL A 41 -16.48 -2.90 0.39
N ASN A 42 -16.75 -2.98 1.69
CA ASN A 42 -17.50 -4.09 2.26
C ASN A 42 -19.01 -4.05 1.96
N ASN A 43 -19.54 -2.87 1.59
CA ASN A 43 -20.93 -2.70 1.21
C ASN A 43 -21.16 -2.83 -0.31
N ASP A 44 -20.09 -2.78 -1.10
CA ASP A 44 -20.17 -2.84 -2.54
C ASP A 44 -19.94 -4.28 -3.06
N THR A 45 -20.91 -4.79 -3.82
CA THR A 45 -20.92 -6.17 -4.31
C THR A 45 -19.81 -6.44 -5.33
N ARG A 46 -19.24 -5.42 -5.98
CA ARG A 46 -18.11 -5.55 -6.92
C ARG A 46 -16.88 -6.19 -6.28
N PHE A 47 -16.70 -5.97 -4.97
CA PHE A 47 -15.52 -6.43 -4.24
C PHE A 47 -15.78 -7.65 -3.35
N LYS A 48 -16.99 -8.24 -3.40
CA LYS A 48 -17.37 -9.34 -2.50
C LYS A 48 -16.33 -10.48 -2.48
N GLU A 49 -15.87 -10.88 -3.66
CA GLU A 49 -14.92 -11.98 -3.82
C GLU A 49 -13.44 -11.57 -3.81
N ALA A 50 -13.11 -10.29 -3.61
CA ALA A 50 -11.73 -9.81 -3.62
C ALA A 50 -11.03 -10.09 -2.28
N ASP A 51 -9.92 -10.83 -2.24
CA ASP A 51 -9.22 -11.06 -0.96
C ASP A 51 -8.57 -9.80 -0.38
N VAL A 52 -8.19 -8.87 -1.26
CA VAL A 52 -7.66 -7.54 -0.96
C VAL A 52 -8.26 -6.53 -1.94
N VAL A 53 -8.52 -5.30 -1.47
CA VAL A 53 -8.89 -4.18 -2.34
C VAL A 53 -7.95 -3.01 -2.09
N TYR A 54 -7.38 -2.48 -3.17
CA TYR A 54 -6.35 -1.46 -3.13
C TYR A 54 -6.82 -0.18 -3.82
N LEU A 55 -6.65 0.96 -3.17
CA LEU A 55 -6.89 2.27 -3.77
C LEU A 55 -5.55 2.92 -4.17
N LEU A 56 -5.36 3.11 -5.47
CA LEU A 56 -4.27 3.92 -6.02
C LEU A 56 -4.81 5.32 -6.32
N THR A 57 -4.12 6.37 -5.87
CA THR A 57 -4.59 7.77 -6.03
C THR A 57 -3.43 8.71 -6.35
N SER A 58 -3.70 9.80 -7.07
CA SER A 58 -2.71 10.87 -7.30
C SER A 58 -2.70 11.93 -6.18
N GLU A 59 -3.64 11.83 -5.25
CA GLU A 59 -3.82 12.77 -4.14
C GLU A 59 -2.65 12.71 -3.14
N GLU A 60 -2.18 13.86 -2.69
CA GLU A 60 -1.20 13.94 -1.61
C GLU A 60 -1.76 13.38 -0.31
N ILE A 61 -0.99 12.53 0.37
CA ILE A 61 -1.38 11.87 1.62
C ILE A 61 -0.50 12.40 2.76
N ARG A 62 -1.12 12.72 3.90
CA ARG A 62 -0.39 13.25 5.06
C ARG A 62 -0.85 12.61 6.36
N ASP A 63 0.08 12.19 7.22
CA ASP A 63 -0.29 11.72 8.55
C ASP A 63 -0.74 12.89 9.44
N TYR A 64 -1.93 12.78 10.02
CA TYR A 64 -2.45 13.74 10.99
C TYR A 64 -2.42 13.22 12.43
N THR A 65 -1.99 11.99 12.66
CA THR A 65 -2.04 11.27 13.95
C THR A 65 -0.72 11.30 14.71
N VAL A 66 0.43 11.29 14.02
CA VAL A 66 1.76 11.31 14.65
C VAL A 66 2.25 12.74 14.86
N ALA A 67 2.96 12.98 15.98
CA ALA A 67 3.48 14.29 16.37
C ALA A 67 4.33 14.99 15.28
N TYR A 68 4.99 14.23 14.41
CA TYR A 68 5.87 14.72 13.34
C TYR A 68 5.17 14.93 11.98
N LYS A 69 3.87 14.61 11.86
CA LYS A 69 3.01 14.90 10.69
C LYS A 69 3.74 14.79 9.35
N LEU A 70 4.28 13.60 9.11
CA LEU A 70 5.11 13.29 7.97
C LEU A 70 4.24 13.08 6.73
N GLU A 71 4.84 13.31 5.56
CA GLU A 71 4.26 12.84 4.31
C GLU A 71 4.25 11.31 4.34
N MET A 72 3.07 10.73 4.14
CA MET A 72 2.91 9.29 4.04
C MET A 72 2.72 8.95 2.57
N LYS A 73 3.33 7.85 2.12
CA LYS A 73 3.08 7.35 0.77
C LYS A 73 1.86 6.43 0.73
N ALA A 74 1.53 5.78 1.85
CA ALA A 74 0.50 4.75 1.88
C ALA A 74 0.01 4.39 3.29
N VAL A 75 -1.11 3.67 3.37
CA VAL A 75 -1.63 3.08 4.60
C VAL A 75 -2.44 1.82 4.31
N SER A 76 -2.42 0.86 5.23
CA SER A 76 -3.20 -0.37 5.15
C SER A 76 -3.65 -0.85 6.52
N TYR A 77 -4.59 -1.80 6.52
CA TYR A 77 -4.76 -2.69 7.65
C TYR A 77 -3.62 -3.69 7.76
N PHE A 78 -3.58 -4.38 8.90
CA PHE A 78 -2.66 -5.47 9.20
C PHE A 78 -3.47 -6.75 9.37
N PHE A 79 -3.02 -7.88 8.80
CA PHE A 79 -3.78 -9.13 8.77
C PHE A 79 -5.19 -8.97 8.17
N GLY A 80 -5.24 -8.30 7.02
CA GLY A 80 -6.49 -7.91 6.40
C GLY A 80 -7.23 -8.98 5.60
N PRO A 81 -6.55 -9.81 4.78
CA PRO A 81 -7.20 -10.77 3.91
C PRO A 81 -8.11 -11.73 4.67
N CYS A 82 -9.12 -12.25 3.97
CA CYS A 82 -10.12 -13.19 4.55
C CYS A 82 -11.02 -12.59 5.63
N HIS A 83 -10.91 -11.28 5.88
CA HIS A 83 -11.69 -10.53 6.86
C HIS A 83 -12.22 -9.23 6.26
N ASN A 84 -13.06 -8.52 7.02
CA ASN A 84 -13.63 -7.25 6.60
C ASN A 84 -12.64 -6.06 6.71
N ARG A 85 -11.35 -6.30 6.94
CA ARG A 85 -10.31 -5.25 7.06
C ARG A 85 -9.25 -5.43 6.00
N ARG A 86 -9.68 -5.59 4.75
CA ARG A 86 -8.87 -6.07 3.61
C ARG A 86 -8.43 -4.97 2.65
N THR A 87 -8.36 -3.73 3.13
CA THR A 87 -8.07 -2.58 2.28
C THR A 87 -6.72 -1.92 2.57
N ALA A 88 -6.17 -1.33 1.52
CA ALA A 88 -4.98 -0.48 1.56
C ALA A 88 -5.12 0.65 0.54
N LEU A 89 -4.29 1.69 0.68
CA LEU A 89 -4.19 2.77 -0.29
C LEU A 89 -2.77 3.33 -0.36
N SER A 90 -2.38 3.85 -1.53
CA SER A 90 -1.17 4.67 -1.69
C SER A 90 -1.34 5.76 -2.73
N LYS A 91 -0.39 6.70 -2.67
CA LYS A 91 -0.14 7.67 -3.70
C LYS A 91 0.70 7.05 -4.82
N ASP A 92 0.33 7.34 -6.06
CA ASP A 92 1.17 7.19 -7.23
C ASP A 92 1.16 8.50 -8.02
N ASP A 93 2.32 8.92 -8.53
CA ASP A 93 2.42 10.12 -9.34
C ASP A 93 2.07 9.90 -10.83
N GLY A 94 1.78 8.65 -11.23
CA GLY A 94 1.50 8.25 -12.61
C GLY A 94 2.69 8.42 -13.56
N LYS A 95 3.87 8.70 -13.00
CA LYS A 95 5.02 9.28 -13.68
C LYS A 95 6.27 8.45 -13.46
N THR A 96 6.59 8.11 -12.21
CA THR A 96 7.78 7.36 -11.83
C THR A 96 7.47 5.93 -11.39
N PHE A 97 6.19 5.52 -11.46
CA PHE A 97 5.68 4.31 -10.81
C PHE A 97 5.95 4.29 -9.29
N SER A 98 5.97 5.47 -8.65
CA SER A 98 6.27 5.61 -7.22
C SER A 98 5.28 4.87 -6.31
N GLY A 99 4.09 4.55 -6.81
CA GLY A 99 3.09 3.75 -6.11
C GLY A 99 3.41 2.26 -6.04
N VAL A 100 4.28 1.70 -6.90
CA VAL A 100 4.62 0.26 -6.91
C VAL A 100 5.27 -0.19 -5.60
N PRO A 101 6.38 0.42 -5.13
CA PRO A 101 6.97 0.01 -3.85
C PRO A 101 6.02 0.24 -2.68
N ALA A 102 5.23 1.32 -2.72
CA ALA A 102 4.22 1.60 -1.70
C ALA A 102 3.11 0.54 -1.66
N MET A 103 2.66 0.06 -2.83
CA MET A 103 1.72 -1.04 -2.97
C MET A 103 2.28 -2.35 -2.44
N ALA A 104 3.49 -2.73 -2.87
CA ALA A 104 4.16 -3.94 -2.38
C ALA A 104 4.26 -3.95 -0.85
N GLN A 105 4.70 -2.83 -0.26
CA GLN A 105 4.78 -2.65 1.18
C GLN A 105 3.43 -2.80 1.88
N GLN A 106 2.37 -2.17 1.37
CA GLN A 106 1.05 -2.25 2.01
C GLN A 106 0.37 -3.62 1.82
N ILE A 107 0.61 -4.32 0.71
CA ILE A 107 0.16 -5.70 0.54
C ILE A 107 0.90 -6.60 1.54
N ALA A 108 2.21 -6.44 1.71
CA ALA A 108 2.98 -7.15 2.73
C ALA A 108 2.41 -6.90 4.15
N ARG A 109 2.06 -5.65 4.49
CA ARG A 109 1.35 -5.32 5.74
C ARG A 109 0.03 -6.07 5.86
N LEU A 110 -0.79 -6.10 4.81
CA LEU A 110 -2.05 -6.85 4.82
C LEU A 110 -1.82 -8.33 5.07
N LEU A 111 -0.74 -8.91 4.55
CA LEU A 111 -0.33 -10.30 4.77
C LEU A 111 0.31 -10.57 6.15
N GLY A 112 0.44 -9.55 7.00
CA GLY A 112 0.94 -9.72 8.36
C GLY A 112 2.44 -9.48 8.52
N ILE A 113 3.12 -8.90 7.54
CA ILE A 113 4.54 -8.54 7.64
C ILE A 113 4.71 -7.23 8.43
N GLU A 114 5.66 -7.21 9.35
CA GLU A 114 5.96 -6.08 10.23
C GLU A 114 6.90 -5.07 9.57
N TRP A 115 7.05 -3.91 10.20
CA TRP A 115 7.97 -2.88 9.72
C TRP A 115 9.42 -3.23 10.09
N ASP A 116 10.35 -2.91 9.20
CA ASP A 116 11.76 -2.77 9.54
C ASP A 116 11.96 -1.43 10.25
N ASP A 117 11.74 -1.40 11.57
CA ASP A 117 11.75 -0.16 12.36
C ASP A 117 12.76 -0.15 13.52
N SER A 118 13.72 -1.09 13.50
CA SER A 118 14.79 -1.11 14.50
C SER A 118 15.58 0.20 14.46
N ARG A 119 15.66 0.86 15.62
CA ARG A 119 16.50 2.04 15.85
C ARG A 119 17.87 1.70 16.41
N SER A 120 18.11 0.43 16.72
CA SER A 120 19.39 -0.03 17.24
C SER A 120 20.37 -0.19 16.09
N THR A 121 21.59 0.31 16.26
CA THR A 121 22.68 0.14 15.29
C THR A 121 23.17 -1.30 15.18
N ASP A 122 22.92 -2.09 16.22
CA ASP A 122 23.51 -3.43 16.40
C ASP A 122 22.50 -4.56 16.16
N LYS A 123 21.26 -4.20 15.81
CA LYS A 123 20.20 -5.16 15.47
C LYS A 123 19.90 -5.10 13.96
N PRO A 124 19.52 -6.24 13.36
CA PRO A 124 19.10 -6.25 11.96
C PRO A 124 17.81 -5.43 11.74
N CYS A 125 17.49 -5.18 10.46
CA CYS A 125 16.22 -4.59 10.01
C CYS A 125 16.02 -3.19 10.54
N ARG A 126 17.07 -2.38 10.32
CA ARG A 126 17.09 -0.99 10.74
C ARG A 126 16.17 -0.18 9.85
N VAL A 127 15.59 0.84 10.45
CA VAL A 127 14.73 1.80 9.74
C VAL A 127 15.44 2.43 8.53
N THR A 128 16.78 2.53 8.56
CA THR A 128 17.62 3.11 7.51
C THR A 128 18.20 2.09 6.53
N ASP A 129 17.88 0.79 6.62
CA ASP A 129 18.42 -0.20 5.68
C ASP A 129 17.75 -0.15 4.30
N GLY A 130 16.61 0.55 4.18
CA GLY A 130 15.98 0.89 2.89
C GLY A 130 15.28 -0.28 2.18
N TYR A 131 14.96 -1.38 2.87
CA TYR A 131 14.15 -2.48 2.32
C TYR A 131 12.69 -2.07 2.13
N ILE A 132 11.91 -2.89 1.42
CA ILE A 132 10.48 -2.63 1.15
C ILE A 132 9.70 -2.33 2.46
N MET A 133 10.03 -3.00 3.56
CA MET A 133 9.32 -2.84 4.84
C MET A 133 9.92 -1.77 5.75
N SER A 134 10.87 -0.95 5.28
CA SER A 134 11.27 0.26 6.00
C SER A 134 10.05 1.13 6.33
N LYS A 135 10.05 1.69 7.54
CA LYS A 135 8.89 2.42 8.07
C LYS A 135 8.40 3.51 7.12
N ASN A 136 7.08 3.66 7.02
CA ASN A 136 6.43 4.72 6.24
C ASN A 136 7.07 6.10 6.47
N GLY A 137 7.46 6.75 5.36
CA GLY A 137 8.13 8.06 5.36
C GLY A 137 9.63 7.97 5.09
N GLU A 138 10.23 6.79 5.28
CA GLU A 138 11.64 6.55 4.97
C GLU A 138 11.84 6.23 3.47
N PRO A 139 13.04 6.47 2.93
CA PRO A 139 13.40 6.03 1.59
C PRO A 139 13.39 4.50 1.48
N THR A 140 12.87 4.00 0.37
CA THR A 140 13.06 2.59 -0.05
C THR A 140 14.17 2.59 -1.08
N GLU A 141 15.33 2.05 -0.74
CA GLU A 141 16.52 2.01 -1.59
C GLU A 141 16.68 0.64 -2.26
N SER A 142 16.04 -0.39 -1.71
CA SER A 142 16.10 -1.78 -2.18
C SER A 142 14.70 -2.29 -2.50
N ALA A 143 14.57 -2.97 -3.65
CA ALA A 143 13.34 -3.65 -4.06
C ALA A 143 13.16 -5.04 -3.38
N ASN A 144 13.94 -5.33 -2.34
CA ASN A 144 13.88 -6.60 -1.62
C ASN A 144 13.24 -6.44 -0.24
N PHE A 145 12.71 -7.55 0.27
CA PHE A 145 12.35 -7.71 1.69
C PHE A 145 13.60 -8.00 2.54
N SER A 146 13.59 -7.54 3.79
CA SER A 146 14.64 -7.83 4.77
C SER A 146 14.54 -9.29 5.28
N SER A 147 15.56 -9.77 5.98
CA SER A 147 15.49 -11.07 6.66
C SER A 147 14.35 -11.11 7.69
N CYS A 148 14.11 -10.02 8.43
CA CYS A 148 13.02 -9.96 9.40
C CYS A 148 11.65 -10.01 8.72
N SER A 149 11.51 -9.40 7.54
CA SER A 149 10.28 -9.51 6.76
C SER A 149 9.95 -10.97 6.44
N TYR A 150 10.94 -11.76 6.01
CA TYR A 150 10.76 -13.19 5.74
C TYR A 150 10.42 -13.99 7.00
N GLU A 151 11.12 -13.74 8.11
CA GLU A 151 10.83 -14.37 9.40
C GLU A 151 9.39 -14.09 9.84
N THR A 152 8.98 -12.82 9.84
CA THR A 152 7.60 -12.45 10.17
C THR A 152 6.61 -13.12 9.23
N TRP A 153 6.90 -13.14 7.93
CA TRP A 153 6.01 -13.74 6.94
C TRP A 153 5.76 -15.23 7.20
N GLU A 154 6.80 -16.00 7.54
CA GLU A 154 6.70 -17.42 7.89
C GLU A 154 5.73 -17.65 9.05
N PHE A 155 5.92 -16.92 10.15
CA PHE A 155 5.11 -17.07 11.37
C PHE A 155 3.67 -16.57 11.21
N ASN A 156 3.52 -15.42 10.55
CA ASN A 156 2.25 -14.71 10.52
C ASN A 156 1.34 -15.18 9.38
N TYR A 157 1.91 -15.59 8.24
CA TYR A 157 1.11 -15.97 7.08
C TYR A 157 1.14 -17.47 6.81
N PHE A 158 2.33 -18.05 6.64
CA PHE A 158 2.43 -19.43 6.19
C PHE A 158 1.92 -20.42 7.23
N ALA A 159 2.24 -20.22 8.51
CA ALA A 159 1.78 -21.10 9.57
C ALA A 159 0.23 -21.07 9.79
N PRO A 160 -0.46 -19.91 9.83
CA PRO A 160 -1.90 -19.89 10.11
C PRO A 160 -2.85 -19.75 8.90
N TYR A 161 -2.39 -19.27 7.73
CA TYR A 161 -3.29 -18.92 6.61
C TYR A 161 -3.24 -19.85 5.38
N THR A 162 -2.23 -20.70 5.24
CA THR A 162 -2.09 -21.64 4.10
C THR A 162 -3.32 -22.53 3.91
N ASN A 163 -4.05 -22.85 4.97
CA ASN A 163 -5.25 -23.69 4.94
C ASN A 163 -6.58 -22.91 4.87
N LYS A 164 -6.56 -21.57 4.72
CA LYS A 164 -7.79 -20.77 4.68
C LYS A 164 -8.41 -20.75 3.28
N LYS A 165 -9.74 -20.91 3.21
CA LYS A 165 -10.52 -20.98 1.96
C LYS A 165 -10.41 -19.73 1.07
N CYS A 166 -10.09 -18.57 1.61
CA CYS A 166 -9.83 -17.34 0.84
C CYS A 166 -8.58 -17.48 -0.04
N PHE A 167 -7.48 -18.00 0.51
CA PHE A 167 -6.22 -18.18 -0.22
C PHE A 167 -6.14 -19.48 -1.01
N ASN A 168 -6.98 -20.47 -0.66
CA ASN A 168 -7.09 -21.71 -1.41
C ASN A 168 -8.09 -21.60 -2.57
N ARG A 169 -7.91 -20.56 -3.41
CA ARG A 169 -8.69 -20.31 -4.62
C ARG A 169 -7.74 -20.08 -5.78
N THR A 170 -8.10 -20.56 -6.94
CA THR A 170 -7.38 -20.26 -8.18
C THR A 170 -7.95 -18.97 -8.75
N ALA A 171 -7.10 -17.96 -8.90
CA ALA A 171 -7.43 -16.74 -9.62
C ALA A 171 -6.78 -16.80 -11.00
N GLU A 172 -7.53 -16.40 -12.03
CA GLU A 172 -6.93 -16.09 -13.32
C GLU A 172 -6.25 -14.74 -13.23
N ALA A 173 -5.00 -14.66 -13.71
CA ALA A 173 -4.33 -13.38 -13.84
C ALA A 173 -5.15 -12.46 -14.75
N MET A 174 -5.35 -11.21 -14.32
CA MET A 174 -6.11 -10.23 -15.08
C MET A 174 -5.49 -9.91 -16.44
N VAL A 175 -4.17 -9.98 -16.50
CA VAL A 175 -3.34 -9.71 -17.67
C VAL A 175 -2.26 -10.77 -17.66
N ASN A 176 -1.85 -11.23 -18.84
CA ASN A 176 -0.65 -12.05 -18.92
C ASN A 176 0.54 -11.21 -18.42
N GLU A 177 1.47 -11.83 -17.69
CA GLU A 177 2.71 -11.19 -17.31
C GLU A 177 3.39 -10.62 -18.56
N ASN A 178 3.80 -9.35 -18.48
CA ASN A 178 4.59 -8.70 -19.50
C ASN A 178 6.04 -8.63 -18.99
N ASP A 179 6.97 -9.20 -19.75
CA ASP A 179 8.39 -9.20 -19.42
C ASP A 179 9.09 -7.85 -19.71
N GLU A 180 8.34 -6.84 -20.17
CA GLU A 180 8.85 -5.49 -20.37
C GLU A 180 9.19 -4.81 -19.05
N LEU A 181 10.43 -4.32 -18.96
CA LEU A 181 10.87 -3.53 -17.82
C LEU A 181 10.12 -2.18 -17.78
N PRO A 182 9.83 -1.62 -16.59
CA PRO A 182 9.24 -0.29 -16.48
C PRO A 182 10.04 0.80 -17.21
N ALA A 183 11.35 0.63 -17.33
CA ALA A 183 12.23 1.52 -18.09
C ALA A 183 11.88 1.57 -19.59
N ASN A 184 11.30 0.50 -20.15
CA ASN A 184 10.88 0.44 -21.55
C ASN A 184 9.56 1.19 -21.80
N PHE A 185 8.81 1.55 -20.76
CA PHE A 185 7.62 2.39 -20.88
C PHE A 185 7.97 3.83 -21.29
N PHE A 186 9.14 4.32 -20.86
CA PHE A 186 9.63 5.64 -21.21
C PHE A 186 10.61 5.56 -22.38
N ASN A 187 10.57 6.52 -23.30
CA ASN A 187 11.74 6.77 -24.13
C ASN A 187 12.84 7.36 -23.26
N GLY A 188 14.12 7.15 -23.61
CA GLY A 188 15.25 7.59 -22.79
C GLY A 188 15.27 9.11 -22.47
N SER A 189 14.70 9.95 -23.35
CA SER A 189 14.51 11.39 -23.10
C SER A 189 13.42 11.69 -22.09
N ASP A 190 12.39 10.85 -22.05
CA ASP A 190 11.18 11.08 -21.27
C ASP A 190 11.44 10.72 -19.80
N TYR A 191 12.26 9.69 -19.54
CA TYR A 191 12.65 9.28 -18.19
C TYR A 191 13.31 10.41 -17.38
N CYS A 192 14.17 11.22 -18.01
CA CYS A 192 14.83 12.36 -17.33
C CYS A 192 13.94 13.60 -17.17
N GLN A 193 12.73 13.60 -17.76
CA GLN A 193 11.74 14.69 -17.60
C GLN A 193 10.71 14.39 -16.50
N VAL A 194 10.76 13.19 -15.95
CA VAL A 194 9.86 12.72 -14.89
C VAL A 194 10.31 13.21 -13.52
#